data_AF-A0A2J0T0S8-F1
#
_entry.id   AF-A0A2J0T0S8-F1
#
_cell.length_a   1.000
_cell.length_b   1.000
_cell.length_c   1.000
_cell.angle_alpha   90.00
_cell.angle_beta   90.00
_cell.angle_gamma   90.00
#
_symmetry.space_group_name_H-M   'P 1'
#
loop_
_entity.id
_entity.type
_entity.pdbx_description
1 polymer ?
#
loop_
_entity_poly.entity_id
_entity_poly.type
_entity_poly.pdbx_seq_one_letter_code
_entity_poly.pdbx_strand_id
1 'polypeptide(L)'
;MTCRTSALNWLDVLYNSVRKTPGGVVDAAAFLADRRGKSMHPETLRAKLRGLEGESVTLEIAELLTEWMQEKAGGNDYALDWMQALAGQFGMAVATVPPPPEGGWADEIGAIQTKLLEITTRVGRLSGTAVEAMADRQIDSDEARLMVEEANSLITMAHRLIRNVSRAAAKGRARR
;
A
#
# COMPACT_ATOMS: atom_id res chain seq x y z
N MET A 1 -27.36 -4.61 -6.84
CA MET A 1 -26.20 -5.34 -7.38
C MET A 1 -24.96 -4.85 -6.65
N THR A 2 -24.41 -5.66 -5.74
CA THR A 2 -23.12 -5.39 -5.12
C THR A 2 -22.04 -5.78 -6.13
N CYS A 3 -21.40 -4.80 -6.78
CA CYS A 3 -20.19 -5.05 -7.56
C CYS A 3 -19.21 -5.83 -6.67
N ARG A 4 -18.78 -7.00 -7.13
CA ARG A 4 -17.61 -7.67 -6.56
C ARG A 4 -16.41 -6.78 -6.87
N THR A 5 -16.05 -5.90 -5.95
CA THR A 5 -14.83 -5.12 -6.04
C THR A 5 -13.67 -6.07 -5.86
N SER A 6 -12.88 -6.27 -6.91
CA SER A 6 -11.69 -7.12 -6.86
C SER A 6 -10.62 -6.42 -6.03
N ALA A 7 -10.03 -7.12 -5.06
CA ALA A 7 -8.88 -6.62 -4.31
C ALA A 7 -7.63 -6.41 -5.21
N LEU A 8 -7.69 -6.84 -6.48
CA LEU A 8 -6.59 -6.77 -7.44
C LEU A 8 -6.77 -5.66 -8.49
N ASN A 9 -7.98 -5.10 -8.64
CA ASN A 9 -8.19 -3.99 -9.56
C ASN A 9 -7.89 -2.68 -8.83
N TRP A 10 -6.94 -1.89 -9.33
CA TRP A 10 -6.51 -0.66 -8.65
C TRP A 10 -7.64 0.36 -8.47
N LEU A 11 -8.60 0.40 -9.40
CA LEU A 11 -9.72 1.33 -9.35
C LEU A 11 -10.74 0.91 -8.29
N ASP A 12 -10.99 -0.39 -8.16
CA ASP A 12 -11.81 -0.95 -7.07
C ASP A 12 -11.17 -0.70 -5.71
N VAL A 13 -9.85 -0.89 -5.60
CA VAL A 13 -9.09 -0.59 -4.38
C VAL A 13 -9.20 0.90 -4.04
N LEU A 14 -8.98 1.79 -5.01
CA LEU A 14 -9.12 3.24 -4.80
C LEU A 14 -10.55 3.60 -4.35
N TYR A 15 -11.58 3.07 -5.02
CA TYR A 15 -12.97 3.31 -4.64
C TYR A 15 -13.28 2.85 -3.22
N ASN A 16 -12.79 1.67 -2.83
CA ASN A 16 -12.98 1.14 -1.48
C ASN A 16 -12.24 1.98 -0.43
N SER A 17 -11.01 2.40 -0.70
CA SER A 17 -10.25 3.32 0.17
C SER A 17 -10.97 4.66 0.35
N VAL A 18 -11.50 5.24 -0.73
CA VAL A 18 -12.29 6.48 -0.66
C VAL A 18 -13.56 6.28 0.18
N ARG A 19 -14.27 5.17 0.01
CA ARG A 19 -15.48 4.87 0.80
C ARG A 19 -15.20 4.61 2.27
N LYS A 20 -14.06 4.00 2.57
CA LYS A 20 -13.61 3.69 3.94
C LYS A 20 -13.22 4.95 4.71
N THR A 21 -12.74 5.97 4.00
CA THR A 21 -12.26 7.22 4.58
C THR A 21 -13.40 8.05 5.19
N PRO A 22 -13.22 8.65 6.39
CA PRO A 22 -14.21 9.55 6.98
C PRO A 22 -14.64 10.66 6.01
N GLY A 23 -15.96 10.79 5.81
CA GLY A 23 -16.56 11.71 4.83
C GLY A 23 -16.91 11.06 3.48
N GLY A 24 -16.25 9.95 3.14
CA GLY A 24 -16.55 9.16 1.95
C GLY A 24 -16.49 9.93 0.63
N VAL A 25 -17.25 9.46 -0.36
CA VAL A 25 -17.26 10.03 -1.72
C VAL A 25 -17.76 11.48 -1.75
N VAL A 26 -18.64 11.88 -0.83
CA VAL A 26 -19.20 13.25 -0.80
C VAL A 26 -18.14 14.25 -0.40
N ASP A 27 -17.45 14.01 0.71
CA ASP A 27 -16.37 14.87 1.18
C ASP A 27 -15.19 14.88 0.19
N ALA A 28 -14.83 13.73 -0.36
CA ALA A 28 -13.80 13.62 -1.39
C ALA A 28 -14.12 14.47 -2.64
N ALA A 29 -15.38 14.47 -3.10
CA ALA A 29 -15.78 15.29 -4.25
C ALA A 29 -15.70 16.79 -3.95
N ALA A 30 -16.06 17.20 -2.73
CA ALA A 30 -15.92 18.58 -2.28
C ALA A 30 -14.44 19.01 -2.22
N PHE A 31 -13.57 18.17 -1.65
CA PHE A 31 -12.12 18.38 -1.62
C PHE A 31 -11.55 18.53 -3.04
N LEU A 32 -11.90 17.62 -3.95
CA LEU A 32 -11.44 17.68 -5.34
C LEU A 32 -11.96 18.94 -6.05
N ALA A 33 -13.18 19.39 -5.75
CA ALA A 33 -13.74 20.58 -6.36
C ALA A 33 -12.99 21.84 -5.94
N ASP A 34 -12.67 21.95 -4.65
CA ASP A 34 -11.88 23.05 -4.08
C ASP A 34 -10.46 23.06 -4.63
N ARG A 35 -9.74 21.93 -4.50
CA ARG A 35 -8.32 21.83 -4.87
C ARG A 35 -8.05 22.04 -6.36
N ARG A 36 -8.99 21.66 -7.23
CA ARG A 36 -8.87 21.78 -8.69
C ARG A 36 -9.50 23.06 -9.25
N GLY A 37 -10.23 23.82 -8.43
CA GLY A 37 -11.03 24.96 -8.89
C GLY A 37 -12.09 24.59 -9.93
N LYS A 38 -12.57 23.34 -9.93
CA LYS A 38 -13.54 22.80 -10.91
C LYS A 38 -14.59 21.97 -10.20
N SER A 39 -15.86 22.29 -10.39
CA SER A 39 -16.98 21.57 -9.77
C SER A 39 -16.90 20.06 -10.02
N MET A 40 -17.08 19.27 -8.97
CA MET A 40 -17.21 17.82 -9.06
C MET A 40 -18.40 17.35 -8.24
N HIS A 41 -19.42 16.81 -8.91
CA HIS A 41 -20.56 16.22 -8.22
C HIS A 41 -20.16 14.84 -7.65
N PRO A 42 -20.63 14.45 -6.44
CA PRO A 42 -20.29 13.16 -5.84
C PRO A 42 -20.63 11.95 -6.73
N GLU A 43 -21.74 12.00 -7.48
CA GLU A 43 -22.07 10.92 -8.42
C GLU A 43 -21.13 10.86 -9.63
N THR A 44 -20.61 12.00 -10.09
CA THR A 44 -19.58 12.02 -11.13
C THR A 44 -18.31 11.35 -10.63
N LEU A 45 -17.88 11.67 -9.41
CA LEU A 45 -16.74 10.99 -8.79
C LEU A 45 -16.99 9.48 -8.62
N ARG A 46 -18.20 9.09 -8.18
CA ARG A 46 -18.56 7.68 -8.05
C ARG A 46 -18.55 6.94 -9.39
N ALA A 47 -19.05 7.56 -10.46
CA ALA A 47 -19.04 6.99 -11.80
C ALA A 47 -17.59 6.76 -12.30
N LYS A 48 -16.72 7.75 -12.10
CA LYS A 48 -15.27 7.64 -12.37
C LYS A 48 -14.62 6.50 -11.59
N LEU A 49 -14.83 6.47 -10.26
CA LEU A 49 -14.26 5.44 -9.37
C LEU A 49 -14.82 4.03 -9.62
N ARG A 50 -15.97 3.90 -10.27
CA ARG A 50 -16.53 2.60 -10.69
C ARG A 50 -16.12 2.20 -12.10
N GLY A 51 -15.40 3.06 -12.83
CA GLY A 51 -15.02 2.81 -14.22
C GLY A 51 -16.23 2.63 -15.13
N LEU A 52 -17.29 3.41 -14.93
CA LEU A 52 -18.45 3.37 -15.84
C LEU A 52 -18.02 3.79 -17.26
N GLU A 53 -18.73 3.29 -18.28
CA GLU A 53 -18.40 3.58 -19.68
C GLU A 53 -18.32 5.09 -19.96
N GLY A 54 -17.23 5.53 -20.59
CA GLY A 54 -16.96 6.94 -20.86
C GLY A 54 -16.38 7.73 -19.68
N GLU A 55 -16.32 7.15 -18.48
CA GLU A 55 -15.74 7.76 -17.29
C GLU A 55 -14.36 7.18 -16.96
N SER A 56 -13.44 8.06 -16.60
CA SER A 56 -12.11 7.69 -16.17
C SER A 56 -11.63 8.54 -15.00
N VAL A 57 -10.81 7.91 -14.16
CA VAL A 57 -10.00 8.57 -13.13
C VAL A 57 -8.65 8.89 -13.76
N THR A 58 -8.28 10.18 -13.77
CA THR A 58 -6.93 10.60 -14.14
C THR A 58 -5.98 10.36 -12.98
N LEU A 59 -4.67 10.27 -13.27
CA LEU A 59 -3.65 10.13 -12.22
C LEU A 59 -3.72 11.29 -11.21
N GLU A 60 -3.91 12.52 -11.68
CA GLU A 60 -4.12 13.71 -10.84
C GLU A 60 -5.27 13.52 -9.84
N ILE A 61 -6.41 12.97 -10.27
CA ILE A 61 -7.54 12.70 -9.36
C ILE A 61 -7.15 11.64 -8.32
N ALA A 62 -6.45 10.58 -8.72
CA ALA A 62 -6.01 9.53 -7.79
C ALA A 62 -5.00 10.06 -6.75
N GLU A 63 -4.07 10.92 -7.17
CA GLU A 63 -3.11 11.59 -6.29
C GLU A 63 -3.79 12.52 -5.29
N LEU A 64 -4.73 13.36 -5.75
CA LEU A 64 -5.48 14.25 -4.86
C LEU A 64 -6.39 13.49 -3.88
N LEU A 65 -6.98 12.38 -4.32
CA LEU A 65 -7.72 11.50 -3.41
C LEU A 65 -6.78 10.87 -2.37
N THR A 66 -5.54 10.55 -2.76
CA THR A 66 -4.52 10.06 -1.83
C THR A 66 -4.19 11.12 -0.79
N GLU A 67 -3.93 12.37 -1.19
CA GLU A 67 -3.70 13.51 -0.30
C GLU A 67 -4.86 13.67 0.70
N TRP A 68 -6.10 13.75 0.19
CA TRP A 68 -7.30 13.84 1.02
C TRP A 68 -7.43 12.70 2.03
N MET A 69 -7.16 11.45 1.61
CA MET A 69 -7.19 10.31 2.54
C MET A 69 -6.13 10.46 3.63
N GLN A 70 -4.91 10.86 3.27
CA GLN A 70 -3.80 11.04 4.22
C GLN A 70 -4.05 12.16 5.25
N GLU A 71 -4.86 13.16 4.91
CA GLU A 71 -5.30 14.20 5.86
C GLU A 71 -6.27 13.69 6.93
N LYS A 72 -6.95 12.56 6.68
CA LYS A 72 -7.92 11.99 7.63
C LYS A 72 -7.27 11.02 8.60
N ALA A 73 -7.83 10.96 9.80
CA ALA A 73 -7.40 10.01 10.84
C ALA A 73 -7.44 8.56 10.31
N GLY A 74 -6.30 7.88 10.38
CA GLY A 74 -6.14 6.49 9.92
C GLY A 74 -6.05 6.31 8.40
N GLY A 75 -6.14 7.38 7.60
CA GLY A 75 -6.12 7.24 6.14
C GLY A 75 -4.76 6.84 5.56
N ASN A 76 -3.67 7.19 6.25
CA ASN A 76 -2.32 6.75 5.89
C ASN A 76 -2.16 5.23 5.80
N ASP A 77 -3.00 4.45 6.49
CA ASP A 77 -2.90 2.99 6.51
C ASP A 77 -3.30 2.33 5.18
N TYR A 78 -4.07 3.02 4.33
CA TYR A 78 -4.64 2.44 3.11
C TYR A 78 -4.68 3.40 1.90
N ALA A 79 -4.27 4.66 2.06
CA ALA A 79 -4.30 5.66 0.99
C ALA A 79 -3.45 5.27 -0.23
N LEU A 80 -2.38 4.48 -0.02
CA LEU A 80 -1.44 4.08 -1.07
C LEU A 80 -1.71 2.68 -1.66
N ASP A 81 -2.73 1.96 -1.18
CA ASP A 81 -2.99 0.58 -1.59
C ASP A 81 -3.33 0.46 -3.08
N TRP A 82 -3.96 1.48 -3.65
CA TRP A 82 -4.29 1.50 -5.08
C TRP A 82 -3.03 1.51 -5.96
N MET A 83 -1.93 2.12 -5.51
CA MET A 83 -0.65 2.09 -6.24
C MET A 83 -0.01 0.71 -6.18
N GLN A 84 -0.15 -0.01 -5.06
CA GLN A 84 0.31 -1.40 -4.96
C GLN A 84 -0.48 -2.29 -5.92
N ALA A 85 -1.81 -2.14 -5.96
CA ALA A 85 -2.67 -2.83 -6.91
C ALA A 85 -2.33 -2.48 -8.36
N LEU A 86 -2.11 -1.19 -8.68
CA LEU A 86 -1.73 -0.74 -10.02
C LEU A 86 -0.38 -1.32 -10.44
N ALA A 87 0.63 -1.28 -9.58
CA ALA A 87 1.93 -1.91 -9.83
C ALA A 87 1.78 -3.42 -10.08
N GLY A 88 0.95 -4.09 -9.29
CA GLY A 88 0.64 -5.51 -9.45
C GLY A 88 0.04 -5.86 -10.81
N GLN A 89 -0.78 -4.99 -11.41
CA GLN A 89 -1.30 -5.20 -12.77
C GLN A 89 -0.20 -5.28 -13.83
N PHE A 90 0.96 -4.66 -13.59
CA PHE A 90 2.13 -4.72 -14.46
C PHE A 90 3.17 -5.74 -13.99
N GLY A 91 2.82 -6.62 -13.05
CA GLY A 91 3.74 -7.62 -12.48
C GLY A 91 4.84 -7.01 -11.61
N MET A 92 4.67 -5.78 -11.12
CA MET A 92 5.60 -5.13 -10.20
C MET A 92 5.13 -5.26 -8.76
N ALA A 93 6.09 -5.33 -7.84
CA ALA A 93 5.85 -5.23 -6.40
C ALA A 93 6.40 -3.91 -5.88
N VAL A 94 5.53 -3.12 -5.23
CA VAL A 94 5.89 -1.88 -4.54
C VAL A 94 5.41 -1.97 -3.10
N ALA A 95 6.11 -1.33 -2.18
CA ALA A 95 5.76 -1.36 -0.76
C ALA A 95 5.91 0.02 -0.12
N THR A 96 4.95 0.36 0.75
CA THR A 96 5.07 1.52 1.63
C THR A 96 6.15 1.23 2.66
N VAL A 97 7.23 2.00 2.64
CA VAL A 97 8.34 1.83 3.57
C VAL A 97 8.14 2.79 4.75
N PRO A 98 7.94 2.30 5.99
CA PRO A 98 7.81 3.16 7.16
C PRO A 98 9.02 4.07 7.31
N PRO A 99 8.87 5.35 7.72
CA PRO A 99 9.99 6.28 7.85
C PRO A 99 11.09 5.71 8.76
N PRO A 100 12.37 6.05 8.53
CA PRO A 100 13.41 5.68 9.47
C PRO A 100 13.24 6.46 10.79
N PRO A 101 13.85 6.01 11.90
CA PRO A 101 13.97 6.82 13.11
C PRO A 101 14.61 8.19 12.79
N GLU A 102 14.16 9.24 13.48
CA GLU A 102 14.76 10.57 13.37
C GLU A 102 16.25 10.50 13.75
N GLY A 103 17.13 11.07 12.93
CA GLY A 103 18.60 10.93 13.09
C GLY A 103 19.19 9.56 12.69
N GLY A 104 18.36 8.55 12.44
CA GLY A 104 18.80 7.18 12.10
C GLY A 104 19.18 6.33 13.28
N TRP A 105 19.86 5.22 13.00
CA TRP A 105 20.40 4.34 14.04
C TRP A 105 21.80 4.79 14.47
N ALA A 106 22.05 4.76 15.78
CA ALA A 106 23.37 5.00 16.35
C ALA A 106 24.39 3.96 15.86
N ASP A 107 23.97 2.70 15.80
CA ASP A 107 24.69 1.59 15.18
C ASP A 107 23.89 1.06 13.97
N GLU A 108 24.28 1.50 12.77
CA GLU A 108 23.65 1.04 11.52
C GLU A 108 23.95 -0.43 11.21
N ILE A 109 25.11 -0.96 11.64
CA ILE A 109 25.49 -2.36 11.37
C ILE A 109 24.67 -3.30 12.25
N GLY A 110 24.55 -3.00 13.55
CA GLY A 110 23.65 -3.73 14.44
C GLY A 110 22.20 -3.67 14.00
N ALA A 111 21.73 -2.53 13.47
CA ALA A 111 20.40 -2.40 12.91
C ALA A 111 20.18 -3.28 11.67
N ILE A 112 21.19 -3.42 10.80
CA ILE A 112 21.17 -4.34 9.65
C ILE A 112 21.11 -5.80 10.13
N GLN A 113 21.98 -6.19 11.06
CA GLN A 113 22.01 -7.56 11.62
C GLN A 113 20.67 -7.95 12.25
N THR A 114 20.11 -7.06 13.07
CA THR A 114 18.78 -7.25 13.68
C THR A 114 17.70 -7.42 12.61
N LYS A 115 17.73 -6.59 11.56
CA LYS A 115 16.75 -6.68 10.46
C LYS A 115 16.84 -8.01 9.71
N LEU A 116 18.05 -8.51 9.47
CA LEU A 116 18.27 -9.81 8.82
C LEU A 116 17.68 -10.96 9.65
N LEU A 117 17.90 -10.95 10.98
CA LEU A 117 17.31 -11.95 11.88
C LEU A 117 15.77 -11.88 11.87
N GLU A 118 15.18 -10.69 11.92
CA GLU A 118 13.72 -10.52 11.81
C GLU A 118 13.15 -11.07 10.50
N ILE A 119 13.85 -10.84 9.37
CA ILE A 119 13.48 -11.40 8.06
C ILE A 119 13.49 -12.93 8.13
N THR A 120 14.56 -13.54 8.64
CA THR A 120 14.66 -15.01 8.78
C THR A 120 13.53 -15.58 9.63
N THR A 121 13.21 -14.97 10.78
CA THR A 121 12.09 -15.41 11.63
C THR A 121 10.75 -15.34 10.90
N ARG A 122 10.52 -14.30 10.10
CA ARG A 122 9.27 -14.16 9.32
C ARG A 122 9.18 -15.14 8.16
N VAL A 123 10.28 -15.38 7.44
CA VAL A 123 10.33 -16.41 6.40
C VAL A 123 9.96 -17.77 7.00
N GLY A 124 10.51 -18.11 8.17
CA GLY A 124 10.16 -19.35 8.87
C GLY A 124 8.66 -19.45 9.21
N ARG A 125 8.03 -18.35 9.65
CA ARG A 125 6.59 -18.30 9.90
C ARG A 125 5.76 -18.49 8.63
N LEU A 126 6.09 -17.75 7.56
CA LEU A 126 5.42 -17.90 6.27
C LEU A 126 5.53 -19.34 5.74
N SER A 127 6.71 -19.97 5.86
CA SER A 127 6.87 -21.38 5.49
C SER A 127 5.97 -22.31 6.29
N GLY A 128 5.81 -22.08 7.61
CA GLY A 128 4.87 -22.84 8.44
C GLY A 128 3.43 -22.70 7.97
N THR A 129 2.94 -21.46 7.82
CA THR A 129 1.58 -21.18 7.34
C THR A 129 1.32 -21.76 5.95
N ALA A 130 2.29 -21.66 5.04
CA ALA A 130 2.16 -22.22 3.69
C ALA A 130 2.06 -23.75 3.70
N VAL A 131 2.83 -24.44 4.56
CA VAL A 131 2.75 -25.90 4.69
C VAL A 131 1.37 -26.33 5.18
N GLU A 132 0.82 -25.62 6.16
CA GLU A 132 -0.53 -25.87 6.69
C GLU A 132 -1.61 -25.63 5.63
N ALA A 133 -1.57 -24.48 4.94
CA ALA A 133 -2.53 -24.12 3.89
C ALA A 133 -2.42 -24.98 2.62
N MET A 134 -1.32 -25.72 2.42
CA MET A 134 -1.19 -26.64 1.29
C MET A 134 -1.54 -28.09 1.66
N ALA A 135 -1.86 -28.38 2.93
CA ALA A 135 -2.04 -29.73 3.43
C ALA A 135 -3.20 -30.47 2.76
N ASP A 136 -4.29 -29.77 2.45
CA ASP A 136 -5.47 -30.31 1.77
C ASP A 136 -5.45 -30.10 0.23
N ARG A 137 -4.34 -29.53 -0.28
CA ARG A 137 -4.12 -29.16 -1.70
C ARG A 137 -5.12 -28.13 -2.24
N GLN A 138 -5.78 -27.37 -1.37
CA GLN A 138 -6.62 -26.26 -1.75
C GLN A 138 -6.13 -25.02 -1.00
N ILE A 139 -6.21 -23.86 -1.62
CA ILE A 139 -5.94 -22.59 -0.93
C ILE A 139 -7.24 -21.83 -0.97
N ASP A 140 -7.88 -21.66 0.17
CA ASP A 140 -9.09 -20.86 0.26
C ASP A 140 -8.77 -19.35 0.22
N SER A 141 -9.82 -18.52 0.17
CA SER A 141 -9.65 -17.07 0.06
C SER A 141 -8.99 -16.43 1.29
N ASP A 142 -9.20 -16.97 2.48
CA ASP A 142 -8.61 -16.46 3.71
C ASP A 142 -7.15 -16.88 3.83
N GLU A 143 -6.81 -18.12 3.46
CA GLU A 143 -5.44 -18.60 3.38
C GLU A 143 -4.62 -17.83 2.34
N ALA A 144 -5.18 -17.63 1.13
CA ALA A 144 -4.56 -16.82 0.10
C ALA A 144 -4.28 -15.39 0.60
N ARG A 145 -5.25 -14.78 1.30
CA ARG A 145 -5.11 -13.44 1.88
C ARG A 145 -3.96 -13.40 2.89
N LEU A 146 -3.91 -14.35 3.83
CA LEU A 146 -2.85 -14.42 4.85
C LEU A 146 -1.46 -14.60 4.23
N MET A 147 -1.32 -15.49 3.24
CA MET A 147 -0.05 -15.71 2.55
C MET A 147 0.43 -14.45 1.80
N VAL A 148 -0.50 -13.75 1.12
CA VAL A 148 -0.20 -12.49 0.43
C VAL A 148 0.20 -11.39 1.43
N GLU A 149 -0.50 -11.27 2.55
CA GLU A 149 -0.17 -10.31 3.62
C GLU A 149 1.25 -10.54 4.17
N GLU A 150 1.63 -11.78 4.47
CA GLU A 150 2.97 -12.11 4.95
C GLU A 150 4.05 -11.89 3.87
N ALA A 151 3.78 -12.23 2.61
CA ALA A 151 4.68 -11.94 1.50
C ALA A 151 4.93 -10.43 1.32
N ASN A 152 3.88 -9.62 1.37
CA ASN A 152 3.98 -8.15 1.30
C ASN A 152 4.75 -7.57 2.51
N SER A 153 4.57 -8.16 3.70
CA SER A 153 5.37 -7.79 4.87
C SER A 153 6.87 -8.08 4.66
N LEU A 154 7.23 -9.19 4.00
CA LEU A 154 8.63 -9.51 3.64
C LEU A 154 9.20 -8.49 2.64
N ILE A 155 8.44 -8.14 1.60
CA ILE A 155 8.83 -7.12 0.61
C ILE A 155 9.10 -5.78 1.31
N THR A 156 8.23 -5.37 2.23
CA THR A 156 8.40 -4.13 3.01
C THR A 156 9.71 -4.16 3.82
N MET A 157 10.01 -5.28 4.47
CA MET A 157 11.27 -5.41 5.23
C MET A 157 12.51 -5.42 4.34
N ALA A 158 12.44 -6.04 3.16
CA ALA A 158 13.53 -6.01 2.20
C ALA A 158 13.84 -4.55 1.77
N HIS A 159 12.82 -3.75 1.49
CA HIS A 159 13.01 -2.32 1.20
C HIS A 159 13.57 -1.53 2.39
N ARG A 160 13.15 -1.85 3.62
CA ARG A 160 13.75 -1.26 4.84
C ARG A 160 15.23 -1.64 4.98
N LEU A 161 15.59 -2.88 4.67
CA LEU A 161 16.98 -3.35 4.69
C LEU A 161 17.83 -2.62 3.64
N ILE A 162 17.33 -2.50 2.40
CA ILE A 162 17.99 -1.73 1.33
C ILE A 162 18.31 -0.32 1.82
N ARG A 163 17.32 0.37 2.42
CA ARG A 163 17.52 1.71 2.99
C ARG A 163 18.62 1.73 4.06
N ASN A 164 18.61 0.77 5.00
CA ASN A 164 19.61 0.72 6.07
C ASN A 164 21.02 0.49 5.51
N VAL A 165 21.17 -0.42 4.54
CA VAL A 165 22.44 -0.67 3.85
C VAL A 165 22.93 0.59 3.12
N SER A 166 22.06 1.28 2.38
CA SER A 166 22.42 2.53 1.70
C SER A 166 22.90 3.62 2.67
N ARG A 167 22.25 3.76 3.84
CA ARG A 167 22.66 4.70 4.89
C ARG A 167 24.00 4.35 5.52
N ALA A 168 24.22 3.08 5.86
CA ALA A 168 25.48 2.61 6.41
C ALA A 168 26.64 2.89 5.45
N ALA A 169 26.44 2.63 4.15
CA ALA A 169 27.42 2.93 3.11
C ALA A 169 27.71 4.44 2.96
N ALA A 170 26.70 5.30 3.13
CA ALA A 170 26.88 6.76 3.10
C ALA A 170 27.69 7.26 4.32
N LYS A 171 27.37 6.79 5.54
CA LYS A 171 28.14 7.12 6.76
C LYS A 171 29.60 6.64 6.68
N GLY A 172 29.83 5.46 6.11
CA GLY A 172 31.17 4.92 5.91
C GLY A 172 32.02 5.76 4.96
N ARG A 173 31.41 6.36 3.92
CA ARG A 173 32.08 7.29 3.01
C ARG A 173 32.44 8.61 3.68
N ALA A 174 31.56 9.16 4.52
CA ALA A 174 31.82 10.42 5.23
C ALA A 174 32.93 10.35 6.30
N ARG A 175 33.33 9.14 6.70
CA ARG A 175 34.43 8.91 7.67
C ARG A 175 35.81 8.72 7.01
N ARG A 176 35.87 8.58 5.68
CA ARG A 176 37.12 8.45 4.91
C ARG A 176 37.52 9.80 4.35
#